data_AF-A0A2E0X503-F1
#
_entry.id   AF-A0A2E0X503-F1
#
_cell.length_a   1.000
_cell.length_b   1.000
_cell.length_c   1.000
_cell.angle_alpha   90.00
_cell.angle_beta   90.00
_cell.angle_gamma   90.00
#
_symmetry.space_group_name_H-M   'P 1'
#
loop_
_entity.id
_entity.type
_entity.pdbx_description
1 polymer ?
#
loop_
_entity_poly.entity_id
_entity_poly.type
_entity_poly.pdbx_seq_one_letter_code
_entity_poly.pdbx_strand_id
1 'polypeptide(L)'
;MKTTLGSQIIAELGRRGLRGQFFDFHGYCDLRRVDDEQALRQFLDEHRWQKAPATTAPDAVVDALAESTTPSASTWGLLLSEPLFTLLTALLR
;
A
#
# COMPACT_ATOMS: atom_id res chain seq x y z
N MET A 1 8.92 21.63 -15.80
CA MET A 1 9.37 20.31 -15.29
C MET A 1 8.56 19.24 -16.01
N LYS A 2 9.20 18.19 -16.53
CA LYS A 2 8.49 17.08 -17.19
C LYS A 2 7.70 16.31 -16.12
N THR A 3 6.40 16.11 -16.33
CA THR A 3 5.57 15.30 -15.44
C THR A 3 5.80 13.83 -15.77
N THR A 4 6.51 13.12 -14.89
CA THR A 4 6.76 11.68 -15.02
C THR A 4 5.56 10.88 -14.50
N LEU A 5 5.41 9.62 -14.92
CA LEU A 5 4.34 8.75 -14.42
C LEU A 5 4.40 8.62 -12.89
N GLY A 6 5.59 8.41 -12.33
CA GLY A 6 5.72 8.32 -10.87
C GLY A 6 5.46 9.65 -10.15
N SER A 7 5.69 10.80 -10.77
CA SER A 7 5.26 12.09 -10.19
C SER A 7 3.73 12.19 -10.09
N GLN A 8 2.99 11.62 -11.03
CA GLN A 8 1.52 11.57 -11.01
C GLN A 8 1.02 10.63 -9.91
N ILE A 9 1.66 9.47 -9.74
CA ILE A 9 1.36 8.53 -8.65
C ILE A 9 1.63 9.17 -7.29
N ILE A 10 2.76 9.87 -7.13
CA ILE A 10 3.08 10.60 -5.89
C ILE A 10 2.04 11.70 -5.61
N ALA A 11 1.60 12.42 -6.65
CA ALA A 11 0.57 13.43 -6.51
C ALA A 11 -0.76 12.81 -6.04
N GLU A 12 -1.14 11.67 -6.61
CA GLU A 12 -2.34 10.94 -6.24
C GLU A 12 -2.28 10.39 -4.81
N LEU A 13 -1.15 9.81 -4.41
CA LEU A 13 -0.88 9.42 -3.01
C LEU A 13 -1.00 10.62 -2.06
N GLY A 14 -0.49 11.78 -2.47
CA GLY A 14 -0.63 13.03 -1.71
C GLY A 14 -2.08 13.48 -1.58
N ARG A 15 -2.84 13.45 -2.68
CA ARG A 15 -4.26 13.82 -2.72
C ARG A 15 -5.10 12.96 -1.78
N ARG A 16 -4.75 11.69 -1.62
CA ARG A 16 -5.44 10.72 -0.75
C ARG A 16 -4.90 10.67 0.69
N GLY A 17 -3.89 11.47 1.03
CA GLY A 17 -3.28 11.45 2.36
C GLY A 17 -2.47 10.17 2.67
N LEU A 18 -2.09 9.42 1.64
CA LEU A 18 -1.35 8.15 1.75
C LEU A 18 0.17 8.31 1.55
N ARG A 19 0.64 9.55 1.47
CA ARG A 19 2.06 9.84 1.28
C ARG A 19 2.86 9.45 2.52
N GLY A 20 3.95 8.72 2.33
CA GLY A 20 4.76 8.18 3.42
C GLY A 20 4.37 6.76 3.86
N GLN A 21 3.27 6.19 3.34
CA GLN A 21 2.78 4.89 3.81
C GLN A 21 3.41 3.69 3.09
N PHE A 22 3.72 3.84 1.79
CA PHE A 22 4.13 2.71 0.95
C PHE A 22 5.62 2.66 0.64
N PHE A 23 6.29 3.81 0.68
CA PHE A 23 7.70 3.96 0.31
C PHE A 23 8.41 4.87 1.31
N ASP A 24 9.70 4.63 1.51
CA ASP A 24 10.55 5.55 2.26
C ASP A 24 10.95 6.76 1.40
N PHE A 25 11.77 7.66 1.96
CA PHE A 25 12.23 8.84 1.23
C PHE A 25 12.96 8.48 -0.07
N HIS A 26 13.80 7.45 -0.06
CA HIS A 26 14.57 7.03 -1.23
C HIS A 26 13.64 6.46 -2.31
N GLY A 27 12.71 5.59 -1.93
CA GLY A 27 11.70 5.05 -2.83
C GLY A 27 10.83 6.14 -3.47
N TYR A 28 10.50 7.22 -2.75
CA TYR A 28 9.81 8.36 -3.36
C TYR A 28 10.69 9.16 -4.34
N CYS A 29 11.99 9.26 -4.08
CA CYS A 29 12.94 9.88 -5.00
C CYS A 29 13.09 9.05 -6.29
N ASP A 30 13.12 7.72 -6.17
CA ASP A 30 13.23 6.81 -7.30
C ASP A 30 11.93 6.75 -8.10
N LEU A 31 10.79 6.63 -7.42
CA LEU A 31 9.47 6.68 -8.04
C LEU A 31 9.32 7.96 -8.88
N ARG A 32 9.79 9.11 -8.40
CA ARG A 32 9.71 10.37 -9.16
C ARG A 32 10.41 10.31 -10.53
N ARG A 33 11.39 9.43 -10.72
CA ARG A 33 12.14 9.25 -11.98
C ARG A 33 11.48 8.27 -12.95
N VAL A 34 10.43 7.55 -12.52
CA VAL A 34 9.71 6.58 -13.35
C VAL A 34 8.88 7.31 -14.41
N ASP A 35 9.27 7.11 -15.68
CA ASP A 35 8.67 7.78 -16.84
C ASP A 35 7.57 6.95 -17.53
N ASP A 36 7.62 5.61 -17.46
CA ASP A 36 6.75 4.70 -18.22
C ASP A 36 6.33 3.46 -17.41
N GLU A 37 5.45 2.63 -17.99
CA GLU A 37 4.89 1.44 -17.34
C GLU A 37 5.92 0.35 -17.08
N GLN A 38 6.94 0.22 -17.93
CA GLN A 38 7.98 -0.79 -17.76
C GLN A 38 8.88 -0.44 -16.56
N ALA A 39 9.32 0.81 -16.48
CA ALA A 39 10.04 1.33 -15.33
C ALA A 39 9.19 1.25 -14.05
N LEU A 40 7.88 1.50 -14.14
CA LEU A 40 6.97 1.35 -13.01
C LEU A 40 6.87 -0.11 -12.56
N ARG A 41 6.78 -1.07 -13.49
CA ARG A 41 6.75 -2.51 -13.16
C ARG A 41 8.01 -2.91 -12.41
N GLN A 42 9.17 -2.53 -12.93
CA GLN A 42 10.45 -2.83 -12.29
C GLN A 42 10.52 -2.22 -10.88
N PHE A 43 10.14 -0.95 -10.72
CA PHE A 43 10.09 -0.29 -9.42
C PHE A 43 9.18 -1.04 -8.43
N LEU A 44 7.96 -1.40 -8.85
CA LEU A 44 7.02 -2.14 -7.99
C LEU A 44 7.58 -3.52 -7.60
N ASP A 45 8.26 -4.22 -8.51
CA ASP A 45 8.86 -5.52 -8.23
C ASP A 45 10.02 -5.43 -7.24
N GLU A 46 10.92 -4.45 -7.41
CA GLU A 46 12.04 -4.17 -6.49
C GLU A 46 11.55 -3.84 -5.07
N HIS A 47 10.43 -3.13 -4.97
CA HIS A 47 9.80 -2.78 -3.71
C HIS A 47 8.77 -3.82 -3.20
N ARG A 48 8.70 -5.01 -3.82
CA ARG A 48 7.81 -6.13 -3.44
C ARG A 48 6.30 -5.83 -3.54
N TRP A 49 5.91 -4.87 -4.37
CA TRP A 49 4.53 -4.50 -4.69
C TRP A 49 4.02 -5.13 -5.99
N GLN A 50 4.37 -6.39 -6.25
CA GLN A 50 4.07 -7.12 -7.51
C GLN A 50 2.57 -7.21 -7.81
N LYS A 51 1.72 -7.11 -6.79
CA LYS A 51 0.26 -7.13 -6.93
C LYS A 51 -0.30 -5.81 -7.48
N ALA A 52 0.42 -4.70 -7.32
CA ALA A 52 0.00 -3.44 -7.91
C ALA A 52 0.16 -3.51 -9.45
N PRO A 53 -0.83 -3.04 -10.21
CA PRO A 53 -0.72 -3.01 -11.65
C PRO A 53 0.25 -1.89 -12.05
N ALA A 54 1.17 -2.17 -12.97
CA ALA A 54 2.01 -1.14 -13.57
C ALA A 54 1.27 -0.58 -14.80
N THR A 55 0.56 0.53 -14.60
CA THR A 55 -0.22 1.19 -15.66
C THR A 55 0.02 2.69 -15.63
N THR A 56 -0.35 3.35 -16.73
CA THR A 56 -0.38 4.81 -16.85
C THR A 56 -1.51 5.48 -16.07
N ALA A 57 -2.37 4.72 -15.40
CA ALA A 57 -3.50 5.22 -14.61
C ALA A 57 -3.13 5.29 -13.11
N PRO A 58 -2.79 6.48 -12.56
CA PRO A 58 -2.22 6.60 -11.22
C PRO A 58 -3.19 6.17 -10.10
N ASP A 59 -4.49 6.39 -10.31
CA ASP A 59 -5.57 5.97 -9.43
C ASP A 59 -5.57 4.45 -9.23
N ALA A 60 -5.51 3.68 -10.31
CA ALA A 60 -5.49 2.22 -10.27
C ALA A 60 -4.26 1.66 -9.52
N VAL A 61 -3.10 2.30 -9.69
CA VAL A 61 -1.88 1.93 -8.95
C VAL A 61 -2.07 2.18 -7.45
N VAL A 62 -2.60 3.34 -7.09
CA VAL A 62 -2.80 3.74 -5.68
C VAL A 62 -3.89 2.91 -5.01
N ASP A 63 -4.97 2.57 -5.72
CA ASP A 63 -6.02 1.66 -5.24
C ASP A 63 -5.45 0.30 -4.86
N ALA A 64 -4.65 -0.31 -5.74
CA ALA A 64 -4.04 -1.60 -5.45
C ALA A 64 -3.04 -1.55 -4.28
N LEU A 65 -2.28 -0.47 -4.16
CA LEU A 65 -1.40 -0.25 -3.00
C LEU A 65 -2.22 -0.15 -1.70
N ALA A 66 -3.32 0.61 -1.70
CA ALA A 66 -4.18 0.75 -0.53
C ALA A 66 -4.87 -0.57 -0.14
N GLU A 67 -5.40 -1.31 -1.11
CA GLU A 67 -6.02 -2.62 -0.89
C GLU A 67 -5.06 -3.60 -0.22
N SER A 68 -3.79 -3.60 -0.65
CA SER A 68 -2.76 -4.49 -0.10
C SER A 68 -2.41 -4.22 1.37
N THR A 69 -2.72 -3.02 1.88
CA THR A 69 -2.51 -2.63 3.29
C THR A 69 -3.77 -2.74 4.15
N THR A 70 -4.93 -2.93 3.54
CA THR A 70 -6.18 -3.11 4.28
C THR A 70 -6.16 -4.51 4.91
N PRO A 71 -6.10 -4.65 6.25
CA PRO A 71 -6.20 -5.96 6.87
C PRO A 71 -7.55 -6.56 6.47
N SER A 72 -7.51 -7.74 5.85
CA SER A 72 -8.72 -8.51 5.55
C SER A 72 -9.59 -8.57 6.81
N ALA A 73 -10.84 -8.11 6.71
CA ALA A 73 -11.79 -8.09 7.83
C ALA A 73 -11.94 -9.47 8.50
N SER A 74 -11.56 -10.55 7.79
CA SER A 74 -11.51 -11.92 8.28
C SER A 74 -10.47 -12.18 9.38
N THR A 75 -9.42 -11.35 9.51
CA THR A 75 -8.40 -11.53 10.56
C THR A 75 -8.86 -10.98 11.92
N TRP A 76 -9.68 -9.93 11.94
CA TRP A 76 -10.25 -9.37 13.17
C TRP A 76 -11.45 -10.18 13.68
N GLY A 77 -12.23 -10.80 12.79
CA GLY A 77 -13.33 -11.68 13.17
C GLY A 77 -12.90 -12.95 13.91
N LEU A 78 -11.65 -13.40 13.74
CA LEU A 78 -11.09 -14.55 14.45
C LEU A 78 -10.51 -14.19 15.82
N LEU A 79 -9.96 -12.98 15.97
CA LEU A 79 -9.38 -12.49 17.24
C LEU A 79 -10.44 -12.13 18.29
N LEU A 80 -11.68 -11.89 17.86
CA LEU A 80 -12.84 -11.64 18.73
C LEU A 80 -13.76 -12.85 18.86
N SER A 81 -13.30 -14.04 18.47
CA SER A 81 -14.04 -15.25 18.84
C SER A 81 -14.00 -15.39 20.38
N GLU A 82 -15.16 -15.70 20.96
CA GLU A 82 -15.43 -15.61 22.40
C GLU A 82 -14.65 -16.53 23.38
N PRO A 83 -13.88 -17.60 23.02
CA PRO A 83 -13.31 -18.44 24.07
C PRO A 83 -12.20 -17.77 24.89
N LEU A 84 -11.56 -16.71 24.38
CA LEU A 84 -10.46 -16.04 25.07
C LEU A 84 -10.92 -15.13 26.22
N PHE A 85 -12.09 -14.47 26.10
CA PHE A 85 -12.62 -13.62 27.17
C PHE A 85 -12.99 -14.46 28.40
N THR A 86 -13.62 -15.62 28.18
CA THR A 86 -14.00 -16.56 29.25
C THR A 86 -12.78 -17.11 29.97
N LEU A 87 -11.70 -17.45 29.24
CA LEU A 87 -10.44 -17.91 29.82
C LEU A 87 -9.75 -16.83 30.67
N LEU A 88 -9.79 -15.56 30.24
CA LEU A 88 -9.21 -14.44 30.99
C LEU A 88 -9.96 -14.17 32.29
N THR A 89 -11.29 -14.27 32.28
CA THR A 89 -12.11 -14.13 33.51
C THR A 89 -11.99 -15.31 34.48
N ALA A 90 -11.62 -16.50 33.99
CA ALA A 90 -11.43 -17.69 34.84
C ALA A 90 -10.10 -17.70 35.59
N LEU A 91 -9.09 -16.98 35.12
CA LEU A 91 -7.78 -16.82 35.77
C LEU A 91 -7.73 -15.68 36.81
N LEU A 92 -8.78 -14.86 36.88
CA LEU A 92 -8.92 -13.70 37.78
C LEU A 92 -9.87 -13.96 38.96
N ARG A 93 -10.28 -15.22 39.16
CA ARG A 93 -11.15 -15.67 40.26
C ARG A 93 -10.44 -16.69 41.12
#